data_AF-Q6FFN3-F1
#
_entry.id   AF-Q6FFN3-F1
#
_cell.length_a   1.000
_cell.length_b   1.000
_cell.length_c   1.000
_cell.angle_alpha   90.00
_cell.angle_beta   90.00
_cell.angle_gamma   90.00
#
_symmetry.space_group_name_H-M   'P 1'
#
loop_
_entity.id
_entity.type
_entity.pdbx_description
1 polymer ?
#
loop_
_entity_poly.entity_id
_entity_poly.type
_entity_poly.pdbx_seq_one_letter_code
_entity_poly.pdbx_strand_id
1 'polypeptide(L)'
;MRKLIFSTSVVATVVLSSSAFAGKDDHLIVQEAAKNVVNVQQITKLKDETGVTLTGQITKHIKSDHYEFKDTTGVISLEIDDDLWRAVGLKVGDHVRAVGEVDTHRYKPTDIEVVKIEKIQH
;
A
#
# COMPACT_ATOMS: atom_id res chain seq x y z
N MET A 1 43.77 -45.78 30.15
CA MET A 1 42.47 -46.04 29.49
C MET A 1 41.74 -44.71 29.31
N ARG A 2 41.27 -44.41 28.08
CA ARG A 2 40.17 -43.50 27.66
C ARG A 2 40.10 -42.08 28.28
N LYS A 3 40.51 -41.01 27.57
CA LYS A 3 39.75 -40.17 26.61
C LYS A 3 38.54 -39.42 27.20
N LEU A 4 38.51 -38.07 27.14
CA LEU A 4 37.61 -37.27 26.27
C LEU A 4 37.63 -35.76 26.64
N ILE A 5 37.70 -34.94 25.60
CA ILE A 5 37.69 -33.47 25.57
C ILE A 5 36.24 -33.00 25.57
N PHE A 6 35.89 -31.93 26.28
CA PHE A 6 34.64 -31.19 26.07
C PHE A 6 34.93 -29.74 25.70
N SER A 7 34.81 -29.47 24.41
CA SER A 7 34.66 -28.15 23.78
C SER A 7 33.17 -27.91 23.53
N THR A 8 32.69 -26.69 23.71
CA THR A 8 31.36 -26.28 23.23
C THR A 8 31.45 -24.82 22.79
N SER A 9 31.74 -24.62 21.50
CA SER A 9 31.47 -23.35 20.82
C SER A 9 29.97 -23.26 20.55
N VAL A 10 29.34 -22.21 21.06
CA VAL A 10 27.99 -21.81 20.65
C VAL A 10 28.10 -21.13 19.28
N VAL A 11 27.64 -21.81 18.24
CA VAL A 11 27.43 -21.20 16.92
C VAL A 11 26.01 -20.65 16.91
N ALA A 12 25.87 -19.32 16.98
CA ALA A 12 24.62 -18.63 16.74
C ALA A 12 24.41 -18.51 15.22
N THR A 13 23.63 -19.43 14.65
CA THR A 13 23.18 -19.34 13.27
C THR A 13 22.06 -18.32 13.16
N VAL A 14 22.35 -17.16 12.58
CA VAL A 14 21.33 -16.22 12.10
C VAL A 14 20.72 -16.84 10.85
N VAL A 15 19.48 -17.29 10.95
CA VAL A 15 18.70 -17.77 9.80
C VAL A 15 18.22 -16.54 9.03
N LEU A 16 18.83 -16.30 7.86
CA LEU A 16 18.29 -15.35 6.88
C LEU A 16 17.07 -16.02 6.23
N SER A 17 15.88 -15.57 6.61
CA SER A 17 14.61 -16.03 6.05
C SER A 17 14.51 -15.72 4.56
N SER A 18 14.10 -16.72 3.78
CA SER A 18 13.88 -16.70 2.34
C SER A 18 12.90 -15.61 1.91
N SER A 19 13.28 -14.80 0.92
CA SER A 19 12.38 -13.91 0.18
C SER A 19 11.39 -14.75 -0.64
N ALA A 20 10.17 -14.92 -0.13
CA ALA A 20 9.04 -15.30 -0.97
C ALA A 20 8.67 -14.08 -1.84
N PHE A 21 8.42 -14.29 -3.13
CA PHE A 21 7.85 -13.27 -4.02
C PHE A 21 6.38 -13.04 -3.65
N ALA A 22 6.14 -12.41 -2.50
CA ALA A 22 4.87 -11.82 -2.11
C ALA A 22 5.08 -10.29 -2.10
N GLY A 23 4.02 -9.52 -2.36
CA GLY A 23 4.06 -8.05 -2.41
C GLY A 23 4.67 -7.41 -1.16
N LYS A 24 4.89 -6.10 -1.20
CA LYS A 24 5.44 -5.38 -0.04
C LYS A 24 4.53 -5.54 1.16
N ASP A 25 5.11 -5.68 2.35
CA ASP A 25 4.37 -5.72 3.60
C ASP A 25 3.67 -4.36 3.85
N ASP A 26 2.39 -4.37 4.23
CA ASP A 26 1.58 -3.17 4.47
C ASP A 26 2.27 -2.16 5.41
N HIS A 27 3.01 -2.63 6.43
CA HIS A 27 3.73 -1.73 7.32
C HIS A 27 4.83 -0.96 6.60
N LEU A 28 5.48 -1.58 5.61
CA LEU A 28 6.50 -0.92 4.78
C LEU A 28 5.85 0.08 3.83
N ILE A 29 4.71 -0.27 3.22
CA ILE A 29 3.93 0.63 2.36
C ILE A 29 3.54 1.88 3.14
N VAL A 30 2.97 1.72 4.34
CA VAL A 30 2.55 2.85 5.20
C VAL A 30 3.76 3.71 5.62
N GLN A 31 4.90 3.10 5.93
CA GLN A 31 6.12 3.83 6.28
C GLN A 31 6.70 4.65 5.12
N GLU A 32 6.68 4.09 3.92
CA GLU A 32 7.11 4.78 2.70
C GLU A 32 6.12 5.90 2.34
N ALA A 33 4.82 5.59 2.32
CA ALA A 33 3.74 6.52 2.02
C ALA A 33 3.73 7.75 2.94
N ALA A 34 4.15 7.60 4.21
CA ALA A 34 4.28 8.71 5.15
C ALA A 34 5.29 9.79 4.70
N LYS A 35 6.24 9.43 3.83
CA LYS A 35 7.23 10.34 3.24
C LYS A 35 6.83 10.81 1.84
N ASN A 36 5.85 10.15 1.22
CA ASN A 36 5.43 10.33 -0.16
C ASN A 36 3.98 10.84 -0.23
N VAL A 37 3.74 12.06 0.26
CA VAL A 37 2.47 12.75 0.07
C VAL A 37 2.48 13.42 -1.30
N VAL A 38 1.60 12.98 -2.21
CA VAL A 38 1.60 13.38 -3.62
C VAL A 38 0.19 13.72 -4.09
N ASN A 39 0.09 14.27 -5.31
CA ASN A 39 -1.17 14.45 -6.03
C ASN A 39 -1.29 13.45 -7.20
N VAL A 40 -2.49 13.34 -7.76
CA VAL A 40 -2.80 12.39 -8.84
C VAL A 40 -1.90 12.59 -10.06
N GLN A 41 -1.59 13.84 -10.44
CA GLN A 41 -0.72 14.11 -11.58
C GLN A 41 0.69 13.52 -11.40
N GLN A 42 1.20 13.48 -10.16
CA GLN A 42 2.53 12.96 -9.87
C GLN A 42 2.63 11.43 -9.98
N ILE A 43 1.52 10.70 -9.84
CA ILE A 43 1.50 9.22 -9.82
C ILE A 43 2.11 8.61 -11.09
N THR A 44 1.85 9.21 -12.26
CA THR A 44 2.36 8.72 -13.56
C THR A 44 3.88 8.67 -13.68
N LYS A 45 4.61 9.32 -12.77
CA LYS A 45 6.08 9.37 -12.74
C LYS A 45 6.68 8.44 -11.68
N LEU A 46 5.84 7.85 -10.83
CA LEU A 46 6.28 6.94 -9.78
C LEU A 46 6.44 5.54 -10.33
N LYS A 47 7.29 4.76 -9.65
CA LYS A 47 7.51 3.36 -10.00
C LYS A 47 6.39 2.52 -9.42
N ASP A 48 6.23 1.34 -10.00
CA ASP A 48 5.45 0.26 -9.43
C ASP A 48 5.79 0.02 -7.96
N GLU A 49 4.79 -0.38 -7.18
CA GLU A 49 4.84 -0.68 -5.76
C GLU A 49 5.39 0.50 -4.90
N THR A 50 5.31 1.74 -5.36
CA THR A 50 5.74 2.91 -4.56
C THR A 50 4.65 3.28 -3.58
N GLY A 51 4.93 3.26 -2.27
CA GLY A 51 3.99 3.72 -1.25
C GLY A 51 3.71 5.22 -1.36
N VAL A 52 2.43 5.61 -1.37
CA VAL A 52 1.96 6.99 -1.52
C VAL A 52 0.80 7.33 -0.59
N THR A 53 0.69 8.61 -0.24
CA THR A 53 -0.49 9.19 0.41
C THR A 53 -1.16 10.19 -0.54
N LEU A 54 -2.44 9.98 -0.82
CA LEU A 54 -3.30 10.86 -1.62
C LEU A 54 -4.39 11.48 -0.73
N THR A 55 -4.83 12.70 -1.07
CA THR A 55 -5.96 13.36 -0.39
C THR A 55 -6.88 14.00 -1.43
N GLY A 56 -8.18 13.71 -1.34
CA GLY A 56 -9.14 14.07 -2.37
C GLY A 56 -10.53 13.52 -2.07
N GLN A 57 -11.34 13.33 -3.11
CA GLN A 57 -12.75 12.93 -3.00
C GLN A 57 -13.04 11.66 -3.79
N ILE A 58 -13.86 10.76 -3.23
CA ILE A 58 -14.45 9.65 -3.98
C ILE A 58 -15.59 10.17 -4.85
N THR A 59 -15.45 10.10 -6.17
CA THR A 59 -16.43 10.63 -7.12
C THR A 59 -17.35 9.58 -7.71
N LYS A 60 -16.95 8.30 -7.67
CA LYS A 60 -17.74 7.19 -8.20
C LYS A 60 -17.36 5.87 -7.56
N HIS A 61 -18.33 4.97 -7.39
CA HIS A 61 -18.10 3.54 -7.23
C HIS A 61 -18.20 2.88 -8.60
N ILE A 62 -17.10 2.32 -9.12
CA ILE A 62 -17.02 1.85 -10.50
C ILE A 62 -17.60 0.43 -10.59
N LYS A 63 -16.99 -0.50 -9.84
CA LYS A 63 -17.36 -1.93 -9.72
C LYS A 63 -16.52 -2.55 -8.61
N SER A 64 -17.04 -3.58 -7.93
CA SER A 64 -16.30 -4.33 -6.87
C SER A 64 -15.55 -3.36 -5.94
N ASP A 65 -14.24 -3.53 -5.82
CA ASP A 65 -13.35 -2.78 -4.96
C ASP A 65 -12.79 -1.52 -5.65
N HIS A 66 -13.22 -1.22 -6.88
CA HIS A 66 -12.73 -0.07 -7.64
C HIS A 66 -13.59 1.17 -7.47
N TYR A 67 -12.94 2.25 -7.04
CA TYR A 67 -13.53 3.57 -6.84
C TYR A 67 -12.79 4.61 -7.67
N GLU A 68 -13.51 5.61 -8.17
CA GLU A 68 -12.92 6.78 -8.78
C GLU A 68 -12.58 7.80 -7.68
N PHE A 69 -11.33 8.22 -7.65
CA PHE A 69 -10.82 9.24 -6.77
C PHE A 69 -10.38 10.45 -7.57
N LYS A 70 -10.64 11.63 -7.04
CA LYS A 70 -10.29 12.91 -7.67
C LYS A 70 -9.62 13.83 -6.68
N ASP A 71 -8.56 14.49 -7.13
CA ASP A 71 -8.03 15.70 -6.49
C ASP A 71 -8.07 16.89 -7.46
N THR A 72 -7.40 17.99 -7.13
CA THR A 72 -7.36 19.20 -7.98
C THR A 72 -6.54 19.02 -9.26
N THR A 73 -5.73 17.97 -9.34
CA THR A 73 -4.75 17.72 -10.41
C THR A 73 -5.19 16.62 -11.39
N GLY A 74 -6.11 15.74 -10.98
CA GLY A 74 -6.59 14.69 -11.85
C GLY A 74 -7.55 13.71 -11.19
N VAL A 75 -7.79 12.61 -11.91
CA VAL A 75 -8.64 11.49 -11.51
C VAL A 75 -7.84 10.20 -11.65
N ILE A 76 -7.97 9.29 -10.69
CA ILE A 76 -7.35 7.96 -10.70
C ILE A 76 -8.30 6.93 -10.09
N SER A 77 -8.10 5.66 -10.42
CA SER A 77 -8.81 4.56 -9.76
C SER A 77 -8.09 4.16 -8.47
N LEU A 78 -8.85 3.95 -7.40
CA LEU A 78 -8.40 3.28 -6.19
C LEU A 78 -9.00 1.89 -6.14
N GLU A 79 -8.20 0.88 -5.83
CA GLU A 79 -8.65 -0.44 -5.40
C GLU A 79 -8.68 -0.44 -3.87
N ILE A 80 -9.90 -0.50 -3.31
CA ILE A 80 -10.17 -0.38 -1.88
C ILE A 80 -10.93 -1.61 -1.45
N ASP A 81 -10.23 -2.50 -0.75
CA ASP A 81 -10.77 -3.75 -0.29
C ASP A 81 -11.99 -3.61 0.60
N ASP A 82 -12.74 -4.71 0.61
CA ASP A 82 -14.07 -4.85 1.15
C ASP A 82 -14.14 -4.64 2.67
N ASP A 83 -13.04 -4.85 3.38
CA ASP A 83 -12.89 -4.58 4.82
C ASP A 83 -12.54 -3.11 5.08
N LEU A 84 -11.72 -2.48 4.24
CA LEU A 84 -11.31 -1.08 4.35
C LEU A 84 -12.47 -0.13 4.12
N TRP A 85 -13.21 -0.26 3.02
CA TRP A 85 -14.29 0.67 2.73
C TRP A 85 -15.45 0.54 3.73
N ARG A 86 -15.72 -0.69 4.21
CA ARG A 86 -16.75 -0.95 5.23
C ARG A 86 -16.37 -0.37 6.58
N ALA A 87 -15.10 -0.51 6.99
CA ALA A 87 -14.62 0.00 8.27
C ALA A 87 -14.85 1.50 8.44
N VAL A 88 -14.75 2.28 7.36
CA VAL A 88 -14.98 3.73 7.38
C VAL A 88 -16.37 4.15 6.87
N GLY A 89 -17.19 3.21 6.42
CA GLY A 89 -18.50 3.48 5.81
C GLY A 89 -18.38 4.42 4.60
N LEU A 90 -17.46 4.11 3.69
CA LEU A 90 -17.13 4.94 2.53
C LEU A 90 -18.32 5.13 1.59
N LYS A 91 -18.51 6.35 1.09
CA LYS A 91 -19.56 6.72 0.13
C LYS A 91 -19.02 7.65 -0.94
N VAL A 92 -19.68 7.65 -2.10
CA VAL A 92 -19.47 8.68 -3.12
C VAL A 92 -19.77 10.05 -2.51
N GLY A 93 -18.87 11.00 -2.74
CA GLY A 93 -18.88 12.35 -2.17
C GLY A 93 -17.97 12.53 -0.95
N ASP A 94 -17.54 11.43 -0.32
CA ASP A 94 -16.64 11.52 0.84
C ASP A 94 -15.26 12.06 0.44
N HIS A 95 -14.75 12.98 1.27
CA HIS A 95 -13.34 13.36 1.23
C HIS A 95 -12.54 12.38 2.08
N VAL A 96 -11.43 11.93 1.51
CA VAL A 96 -10.59 10.89 2.11
C VAL A 96 -9.12 11.21 1.99
N ARG A 97 -8.36 10.66 2.94
CA ARG A 97 -6.94 10.40 2.81
C ARG A 97 -6.74 8.91 2.55
N ALA A 98 -6.19 8.58 1.39
CA ALA A 98 -5.91 7.21 0.98
C ALA A 98 -4.39 6.97 1.04
N VAL A 99 -4.00 5.85 1.64
CA VAL A 99 -2.63 5.36 1.72
C VAL A 99 -2.58 4.02 1.02
N GLY A 100 -1.66 3.87 0.09
CA GLY A 100 -1.57 2.69 -0.77
C GLY A 100 -0.28 2.66 -1.56
N GLU A 101 -0.17 1.70 -2.46
CA GLU A 101 0.93 1.64 -3.41
C GLU A 101 0.49 1.86 -4.84
N VAL A 102 1.39 2.43 -5.64
CA VAL A 102 1.18 2.61 -7.09
C VAL A 102 1.25 1.25 -7.77
N ASP A 103 0.16 0.83 -8.41
CA ASP A 103 0.11 -0.45 -9.13
C ASP A 103 0.03 -0.21 -10.65
N THR A 104 1.10 -0.61 -11.34
CA THR A 104 1.28 -0.38 -12.77
C THR A 104 1.06 -1.66 -13.57
N HIS A 105 0.34 -1.52 -14.67
CA HIS A 105 -0.09 -2.67 -15.45
C HIS A 105 0.35 -2.59 -16.90
N ARG A 106 0.53 -3.75 -17.53
CA ARG A 106 0.85 -3.82 -18.95
C ARG A 106 -0.34 -3.44 -19.85
N TYR A 107 -1.57 -3.70 -19.41
CA TYR A 107 -2.77 -3.60 -20.26
C TYR A 107 -3.94 -2.81 -19.65
N LYS A 108 -3.87 -2.42 -18.37
CA LYS A 108 -4.84 -1.51 -17.75
C LYS A 108 -4.13 -0.23 -17.28
N PRO A 109 -4.85 0.89 -17.04
CA PRO A 109 -4.27 2.08 -16.45
C PRO A 109 -3.65 1.79 -15.07
N THR A 110 -2.71 2.64 -14.66
CA THR A 110 -2.22 2.67 -13.28
C THR A 110 -3.35 3.02 -12.31
N ASP A 111 -3.42 2.28 -11.23
CA ASP A 111 -4.32 2.47 -10.09
C ASP A 111 -3.50 2.48 -8.79
N ILE A 112 -4.19 2.65 -7.65
CA ILE A 112 -3.59 2.59 -6.32
C ILE A 112 -4.25 1.45 -5.57
N GLU A 113 -3.46 0.49 -5.11
CA GLU A 113 -3.90 -0.54 -4.17
C GLU A 113 -3.86 0.06 -2.75
N VAL A 114 -5.04 0.27 -2.16
CA VAL A 114 -5.19 0.99 -0.90
C VAL A 114 -5.03 0.03 0.26
N VAL A 115 -4.06 0.31 1.14
CA VAL A 115 -3.84 -0.46 2.39
C VAL A 115 -4.45 0.23 3.61
N LYS A 116 -4.74 1.54 3.51
CA LYS A 116 -5.39 2.29 4.58
C LYS A 116 -6.16 3.48 4.03
N ILE A 117 -7.38 3.66 4.51
CA ILE A 117 -8.22 4.82 4.14
C ILE A 117 -8.83 5.47 5.37
N GLU A 118 -8.91 6.80 5.35
CA GLU A 118 -9.50 7.60 6.41
C GLU A 118 -10.41 8.67 5.80
N LYS A 119 -11.62 8.81 6.33
CA LYS A 119 -12.47 9.96 6.00
C LYS A 119 -11.93 11.20 6.68
N ILE A 120 -11.90 12.31 5.95
CA ILE A 120 -11.52 13.62 6.48
C ILE A 120 -12.71 14.56 6.44
N GLN A 121 -12.83 15.41 7.47
CA GLN A 121 -13.79 16.51 7.45
C GLN A 121 -13.24 17.60 6.54
N HIS A 122 -14.07 18.00 5.58
CA HIS A 122 -13.86 19.19 4.77
C HIS A 122 -14.49 20.40 5.47
#